data_AF-A0A7V8NS12-F1
#
_entry.id   AF-A0A7V8NS12-F1
#
_cell.length_a   1.000
_cell.length_b   1.000
_cell.length_c   1.000
_cell.angle_alpha   90.00
_cell.angle_beta   90.00
_cell.angle_gamma   90.00
#
_symmetry.space_group_name_H-M   'P 1'
#
loop_
_entity.id
_entity.type
_entity.pdbx_description
1 polymer ?
#
loop_
_entity_poly.entity_id
_entity_poly.type
_entity_poly.pdbx_seq_one_letter_code
_entity_poly.pdbx_strand_id
1 'polypeptide(L)'
;VLPDSNPDTILNGFGPGSVPGEYVGGIGEFGVMALREFVLAGGTLITFNNASLFAIDQLGLPVKNVLAGLKDEEFFCSGCLLRVEVPDMTHSAAAGLPHDPIVMFERGPAFEAKEGLRGRVLAAYPKDESPLMSGYLLHPERIQGKAAALEVQYSKGRVYLLGFRPQWRGQSHGTYKFFFNAFYESQGLSKPGGAIQPPKGAEAGGAHQESGSTKPPAQ
;
A
#
# COMPACT_ATOMS: atom_id res chain seq x y z
N VAL A 1 12.13 -9.99 -4.54
CA VAL A 1 10.66 -9.99 -4.32
C VAL A 1 10.40 -10.76 -3.05
N LEU A 2 9.62 -10.22 -2.12
CA LEU A 2 9.19 -10.91 -0.91
C LEU A 2 7.70 -11.26 -1.06
N PRO A 3 7.35 -12.57 -1.11
CA PRO A 3 5.95 -12.99 -1.16
C PRO A 3 5.25 -12.68 0.16
N ASP A 4 3.92 -12.82 0.18
CA ASP A 4 3.12 -12.63 1.38
C ASP A 4 3.59 -13.55 2.50
N SER A 5 4.14 -12.93 3.54
CA SER A 5 4.58 -13.56 4.78
C SER A 5 4.57 -12.47 5.85
N ASN A 6 4.28 -12.85 7.10
CA ASN A 6 4.35 -11.89 8.19
C ASN A 6 5.83 -11.50 8.47
N PRO A 7 6.09 -10.32 9.06
CA PRO A 7 7.46 -9.86 9.28
C PRO A 7 8.33 -10.79 10.13
N ASP A 8 7.74 -11.42 11.14
CA ASP A 8 8.44 -12.34 12.04
C ASP A 8 8.90 -13.61 11.31
N THR A 9 8.05 -14.20 10.48
CA THR A 9 8.40 -15.35 9.64
C THR A 9 9.45 -14.99 8.59
N ILE A 10 9.49 -13.75 8.08
CA ILE A 10 10.58 -13.34 7.18
C ILE A 10 11.91 -13.26 7.95
N LEU A 11 11.89 -12.63 9.13
CA LEU A 11 13.09 -12.37 9.92
C LEU A 11 13.64 -13.64 10.59
N ASN A 12 12.78 -14.32 11.34
CA ASN A 12 13.12 -15.43 12.23
C ASN A 12 12.80 -16.80 11.61
N GLY A 13 11.91 -16.84 10.62
CA GLY A 13 11.53 -18.07 9.92
C GLY A 13 10.88 -19.09 10.83
N PHE A 14 11.11 -20.36 10.53
CA PHE A 14 10.57 -21.48 11.29
C PHE A 14 11.51 -21.87 12.43
N GLY A 15 10.93 -22.21 13.58
CA GLY A 15 11.69 -22.67 14.75
C GLY A 15 12.21 -24.11 14.59
N PRO A 16 13.28 -24.49 15.32
CA PRO A 16 13.77 -25.86 15.34
C PRO A 16 12.65 -26.86 15.66
N GLY A 17 12.54 -27.93 14.86
CA GLY A 17 11.54 -28.99 15.05
C GLY A 17 10.15 -28.73 14.47
N SER A 18 9.87 -27.52 13.95
CA SER A 18 8.63 -27.23 13.21
C SER A 18 8.69 -27.62 11.72
N VAL A 19 9.90 -27.69 11.17
CA VAL A 19 10.22 -28.06 9.78
C VAL A 19 11.53 -28.86 9.75
N PRO A 20 11.83 -29.59 8.65
CA PRO A 20 13.16 -30.19 8.46
C PRO A 20 14.28 -29.16 8.64
N GLY A 21 15.42 -29.60 9.19
CA GLY A 21 16.48 -28.71 9.68
C GLY A 21 17.01 -27.72 8.63
N GLU A 22 17.03 -28.12 7.36
CA GLU A 22 17.45 -27.30 6.22
C GLU A 22 16.51 -26.11 5.93
N TYR A 23 15.30 -26.09 6.49
CA TYR A 23 14.31 -25.01 6.33
C TYR A 23 14.10 -24.18 7.62
N VAL A 24 14.89 -24.43 8.66
CA VAL A 24 14.83 -23.68 9.93
C VAL A 24 15.49 -22.31 9.76
N GLY A 25 14.92 -21.30 10.41
CA GLY A 25 15.44 -19.94 10.41
C GLY A 25 14.90 -19.05 9.29
N GLY A 26 15.06 -17.74 9.48
CA GLY A 26 14.70 -16.71 8.51
C GLY A 26 15.95 -16.04 7.96
N ILE A 27 15.77 -14.86 7.36
CA ILE A 27 16.91 -14.13 6.77
C ILE A 27 17.82 -13.50 7.83
N GLY A 28 17.32 -13.32 9.06
CA GLY A 28 18.05 -12.69 10.17
C GLY A 28 18.47 -11.25 9.92
N GLU A 29 19.18 -10.66 10.89
CA GLU A 29 19.67 -9.28 10.80
C GLU A 29 20.63 -9.08 9.62
N PHE A 30 21.50 -10.06 9.36
CA PHE A 30 22.42 -10.01 8.21
C PHE A 30 21.66 -9.98 6.86
N GLY A 31 20.60 -10.77 6.72
CA GLY A 31 19.76 -10.75 5.52
C GLY A 31 18.99 -9.43 5.38
N VAL A 32 18.52 -8.85 6.49
CA VAL A 32 17.94 -7.49 6.50
C VAL A 32 18.95 -6.47 6.00
N MET A 33 20.19 -6.50 6.52
CA MET A 33 21.25 -5.59 6.08
C MET A 33 21.56 -5.74 4.60
N ALA A 34 21.71 -6.98 4.11
CA ALA A 34 21.96 -7.26 2.70
C ALA A 34 20.81 -6.76 1.79
N LEU A 35 19.55 -6.95 2.21
CA LEU A 35 18.39 -6.40 1.48
C LEU A 35 18.41 -4.87 1.46
N ARG A 36 18.72 -4.23 2.59
CA ARG A 36 18.83 -2.76 2.67
C ARG A 36 19.93 -2.25 1.75
N GLU A 37 21.11 -2.84 1.78
CA GLU A 37 22.24 -2.48 0.92
C GLU A 37 21.92 -2.66 -0.56
N PHE A 38 21.25 -3.76 -0.93
CA PHE A 38 20.78 -3.99 -2.28
C PHE A 38 19.89 -2.85 -2.79
N VAL A 39 18.91 -2.41 -2.00
CA VAL A 39 18.04 -1.29 -2.39
C VAL A 39 18.83 0.04 -2.42
N LEU A 40 19.69 0.30 -1.44
CA LEU A 40 20.55 1.50 -1.43
C LEU A 40 21.45 1.59 -2.67
N ALA A 41 21.90 0.45 -3.19
CA ALA A 41 22.73 0.35 -4.39
C ALA A 41 21.96 0.57 -5.71
N GLY A 42 20.64 0.79 -5.67
CA GLY A 42 19.79 0.96 -6.85
C GLY A 42 18.86 -0.21 -7.14
N GLY A 43 18.86 -1.24 -6.29
CA GLY A 43 17.98 -2.38 -6.42
C GLY A 43 16.51 -2.03 -6.19
N THR A 44 15.63 -2.91 -6.71
CA THR A 44 14.18 -2.81 -6.52
C THR A 44 13.70 -3.92 -5.61
N LEU A 45 13.11 -3.55 -4.48
CA LEU A 45 12.40 -4.47 -3.59
C LEU A 45 10.91 -4.41 -3.89
N ILE A 46 10.28 -5.57 -4.07
CA ILE A 46 8.82 -5.67 -4.25
C ILE A 46 8.31 -6.57 -3.14
N THR A 47 7.31 -6.11 -2.40
CA THR A 47 6.69 -6.84 -1.30
C THR A 47 5.21 -7.03 -1.52
N PHE A 48 4.71 -8.21 -1.20
CA PHE A 48 3.29 -8.53 -1.29
C PHE A 48 2.65 -8.59 0.08
N ASN A 49 1.48 -7.98 0.18
CA ASN A 49 0.59 -8.04 1.34
C ASN A 49 1.35 -7.78 2.66
N ASN A 50 1.42 -8.76 3.58
CA ASN A 50 2.04 -8.57 4.89
C ASN A 50 3.57 -8.38 4.85
N ALA A 51 4.24 -8.82 3.78
CA ALA A 51 5.67 -8.54 3.62
C ALA A 51 5.97 -7.05 3.43
N SER A 52 4.95 -6.25 3.07
CA SER A 52 5.09 -4.79 3.02
C SER A 52 5.33 -4.20 4.40
N LEU A 53 4.78 -4.80 5.46
CA LEU A 53 5.04 -4.37 6.84
C LEU A 53 6.50 -4.57 7.22
N PHE A 54 7.08 -5.71 6.82
CA PHE A 54 8.50 -5.99 7.01
C PHE A 54 9.37 -4.91 6.34
N ALA A 55 9.08 -4.54 5.10
CA ALA A 55 9.84 -3.50 4.41
C ALA A 55 9.66 -2.12 5.05
N ILE A 56 8.45 -1.77 5.50
CA ILE A 56 8.20 -0.50 6.18
C ILE A 56 9.07 -0.40 7.43
N ASP A 57 9.06 -1.41 8.29
CA ASP A 57 9.76 -1.39 9.57
C ASP A 57 11.28 -1.49 9.37
N GLN A 58 11.74 -2.48 8.59
CA GLN A 58 13.17 -2.77 8.46
C GLN A 58 13.92 -1.76 7.58
N LEU A 59 13.26 -1.04 6.68
CA LEU A 59 13.89 0.05 5.91
C LEU A 59 13.59 1.43 6.49
N GLY A 60 12.73 1.54 7.50
CA GLY A 60 12.33 2.80 8.11
C GLY A 60 11.55 3.70 7.14
N LEU A 61 10.67 3.10 6.34
CA LEU A 61 9.92 3.85 5.33
C LEU A 61 8.89 4.77 6.01
N PRO A 62 8.69 6.01 5.51
CA PRO A 62 7.70 6.94 6.05
C PRO A 62 6.26 6.57 5.63
N VAL A 63 5.83 5.36 5.97
CA VAL A 63 4.51 4.80 5.67
C VAL A 63 3.90 4.27 6.97
N LYS A 64 2.58 4.35 7.11
CA LYS A 64 1.81 3.77 8.20
C LYS A 64 0.84 2.73 7.64
N ASN A 65 0.72 1.58 8.29
CA ASN A 65 -0.46 0.72 8.12
C ASN A 65 -1.61 1.27 8.98
N VAL A 66 -2.69 1.71 8.34
CA VAL A 66 -3.85 2.28 9.05
C VAL A 66 -4.68 1.23 9.80
N LEU A 67 -4.48 -0.04 9.47
CA LEU A 67 -5.17 -1.19 10.07
C LEU A 67 -4.37 -1.82 11.22
N ALA A 68 -3.18 -1.30 11.54
CA ALA A 68 -2.34 -1.86 12.59
C ALA A 68 -3.03 -1.74 13.96
N GLY A 69 -3.16 -2.87 14.66
CA GLY A 69 -3.73 -2.94 16.01
C GLY A 69 -5.25 -2.87 16.10
N LEU A 70 -5.96 -2.78 14.97
CA LEU A 70 -7.43 -2.86 14.96
C LEU A 70 -7.88 -4.28 15.26
N LYS A 71 -8.98 -4.40 16.01
CA LYS A 71 -9.68 -5.65 16.22
C LYS A 71 -10.65 -5.93 15.06
N ASP A 72 -11.10 -7.18 14.97
CA ASP A 72 -12.07 -7.61 13.96
C ASP A 72 -13.38 -6.79 14.03
N GLU A 73 -13.81 -6.38 15.23
CA GLU A 73 -15.00 -5.52 15.37
C GLU A 73 -14.79 -4.09 14.84
N GLU A 74 -13.54 -3.64 14.67
CA GLU A 74 -13.21 -2.30 14.19
C GLU A 74 -12.89 -2.26 12.70
N PHE A 75 -12.43 -3.38 12.15
CA PHE A 75 -12.25 -3.64 10.72
C PHE A 75 -12.10 -5.14 10.49
N PHE A 76 -12.94 -5.71 9.61
CA PHE A 76 -12.87 -7.14 9.28
C PHE A 76 -13.01 -7.37 7.78
N CYS A 77 -12.10 -8.19 7.25
CA CYS A 77 -12.17 -8.70 5.90
C CYS A 77 -11.47 -10.06 5.80
N SER A 78 -12.26 -11.13 5.73
CA SER A 78 -11.77 -12.51 5.61
C SER A 78 -11.24 -12.86 4.21
N GLY A 79 -11.49 -12.00 3.22
CA GLY A 79 -11.16 -12.19 1.81
C GLY A 79 -12.23 -11.53 0.93
N CYS A 80 -11.94 -10.36 0.37
CA CYS A 80 -12.88 -9.64 -0.48
C CYS A 80 -12.26 -9.20 -1.80
N LEU A 81 -13.11 -9.15 -2.82
CA LEU A 81 -12.80 -8.40 -4.04
C LEU A 81 -13.09 -6.94 -3.75
N LEU A 82 -12.03 -6.13 -3.77
CA LEU A 82 -12.09 -4.70 -3.52
C LEU A 82 -11.71 -3.94 -4.78
N ARG A 83 -12.50 -2.94 -5.15
CA ARG A 83 -12.11 -1.96 -6.16
C ARG A 83 -11.05 -1.03 -5.58
N VAL A 84 -10.02 -0.75 -6.38
CA VAL A 84 -9.05 0.31 -6.13
C VAL A 84 -9.00 1.20 -7.37
N GLU A 85 -8.49 2.40 -7.23
CA GLU A 85 -8.35 3.40 -8.28
C GLU A 85 -6.87 3.69 -8.50
N VAL A 86 -6.45 3.77 -9.75
CA VAL A 86 -5.09 4.16 -10.14
C VAL A 86 -5.08 5.67 -10.35
N PRO A 87 -4.48 6.47 -9.45
CA PRO A 87 -4.66 7.93 -9.46
C PRO A 87 -4.02 8.63 -10.67
N ASP A 88 -2.99 8.02 -11.25
CA ASP A 88 -2.30 8.52 -12.44
C ASP A 88 -2.05 7.40 -13.46
N MET A 89 -2.87 7.40 -14.51
CA MET A 89 -2.79 6.45 -15.63
C MET A 89 -1.66 6.74 -16.62
N THR A 90 -0.99 7.88 -16.51
CA THR A 90 0.03 8.30 -17.49
C THR A 90 1.40 7.68 -17.20
N HIS A 91 1.59 7.15 -15.99
CA HIS A 91 2.83 6.53 -15.58
C HIS A 91 2.98 5.10 -16.11
N SER A 92 4.22 4.71 -16.41
CA SER A 92 4.56 3.39 -16.90
C SER A 92 4.31 2.27 -15.87
N ALA A 93 4.32 2.58 -14.57
CA ALA A 93 3.83 1.68 -13.53
C ALA A 93 2.33 1.33 -13.67
N ALA A 94 1.54 2.20 -14.31
CA ALA A 94 0.11 1.99 -14.60
C ALA A 94 -0.15 1.34 -15.97
N ALA A 95 0.90 1.08 -16.77
CA ALA A 95 0.75 0.60 -18.14
C ALA A 95 -0.09 -0.68 -18.22
N GLY A 96 -1.19 -0.63 -18.98
CA GLY A 96 -2.10 -1.74 -19.21
C GLY A 96 -2.99 -2.12 -18.01
N LEU A 97 -2.99 -1.34 -16.92
CA LEU A 97 -4.02 -1.44 -15.89
C LEU A 97 -5.29 -0.70 -16.37
N PRO A 98 -6.49 -1.14 -15.96
CA PRO A 98 -7.67 -0.28 -16.00
C PRO A 98 -7.55 0.84 -14.95
N HIS A 99 -8.42 1.85 -15.02
CA HIS A 99 -8.46 2.90 -14.01
C HIS A 99 -8.88 2.37 -12.64
N ASP A 100 -9.81 1.41 -12.61
CA ASP A 100 -10.47 0.89 -11.42
C ASP A 100 -10.29 -0.64 -11.26
N PRO A 101 -9.04 -1.14 -11.11
CA PRO A 101 -8.81 -2.58 -11.01
C PRO A 101 -9.42 -3.16 -9.75
N ILE A 102 -9.84 -4.43 -9.83
CA ILE A 102 -10.32 -5.20 -8.70
C ILE A 102 -9.19 -6.06 -8.14
N VAL A 103 -8.92 -5.90 -6.84
CA VAL A 103 -7.89 -6.64 -6.11
C VAL A 103 -8.51 -7.60 -5.11
N MET A 104 -7.83 -8.72 -4.85
CA MET A 104 -8.19 -9.59 -3.74
C MET A 104 -7.46 -9.13 -2.47
N PHE A 105 -8.23 -8.61 -1.51
CA PHE A 105 -7.73 -8.24 -0.19
C PHE A 105 -8.02 -9.36 0.80
N GLU A 106 -6.97 -9.88 1.46
CA GLU A 106 -7.09 -10.91 2.49
C GLU A 106 -6.09 -10.63 3.60
N ARG A 107 -6.58 -10.18 4.77
CA ARG A 107 -5.77 -9.85 5.95
C ARG A 107 -4.52 -9.03 5.60
N GLY A 108 -4.71 -7.99 4.79
CA GLY A 108 -3.64 -7.16 4.27
C GLY A 108 -3.55 -5.79 4.92
N PRO A 109 -2.46 -5.03 4.67
CA PRO A 109 -2.35 -3.65 5.11
C PRO A 109 -3.04 -2.69 4.14
N ALA A 110 -3.46 -1.53 4.66
CA ALA A 110 -3.78 -0.34 3.88
C ALA A 110 -2.90 0.81 4.35
N PHE A 111 -2.42 1.64 3.43
CA PHE A 111 -1.30 2.52 3.70
C PHE A 111 -1.70 4.00 3.76
N GLU A 112 -1.05 4.71 4.67
CA GLU A 112 -1.01 6.17 4.72
C GLU A 112 0.45 6.62 4.59
N ALA A 113 0.73 7.47 3.60
CA ALA A 113 2.03 8.09 3.43
C ALA A 113 2.22 9.17 4.50
N LYS A 114 3.37 9.14 5.19
CA LYS A 114 3.77 10.17 6.16
C LYS A 114 4.55 11.28 5.46
N GLU A 115 4.72 12.39 6.18
CA GLU A 115 5.58 13.49 5.74
C GLU A 115 7.00 12.99 5.40
N GLY A 116 7.58 13.55 4.33
CA GLY A 116 8.91 13.18 3.85
C GLY A 116 8.96 11.96 2.92
N LEU A 117 7.83 11.28 2.69
CA LEU A 117 7.79 10.21 1.70
C LEU A 117 8.03 10.73 0.27
N ARG A 118 9.06 10.18 -0.37
CA ARG A 118 9.32 10.36 -1.81
C ARG A 118 8.86 9.11 -2.55
N GLY A 119 8.00 9.27 -3.56
CA GLY A 119 7.33 8.12 -4.14
C GLY A 119 6.03 8.49 -4.83
N ARG A 120 5.14 7.51 -4.98
CA ARG A 120 3.81 7.70 -5.57
C ARG A 120 2.82 6.66 -5.08
N VAL A 121 1.54 7.04 -5.10
CA VAL A 121 0.42 6.13 -4.90
C VAL A 121 0.13 5.42 -6.21
N LEU A 122 0.28 4.11 -6.24
CA LEU A 122 0.04 3.28 -7.42
C LEU A 122 -1.42 2.85 -7.51
N ALA A 123 -2.05 2.65 -6.36
CA ALA A 123 -3.48 2.38 -6.24
C ALA A 123 -3.98 2.90 -4.88
N ALA A 124 -5.20 3.42 -4.86
CA ALA A 124 -5.90 3.85 -3.65
C ALA A 124 -7.29 3.24 -3.58
N TYR A 125 -7.83 3.06 -2.39
CA TYR A 125 -9.25 2.76 -2.25
C TYR A 125 -10.07 4.03 -2.54
N PRO A 126 -11.29 3.89 -3.11
CA PRO A 126 -12.19 5.00 -3.33
C PRO A 126 -12.40 5.81 -2.04
N LYS A 127 -12.44 7.14 -2.17
CA LYS A 127 -12.50 8.03 -1.01
C LYS A 127 -13.90 8.11 -0.39
N ASP A 128 -14.92 8.13 -1.23
CA ASP A 128 -16.27 8.53 -0.83
C ASP A 128 -17.30 7.38 -0.92
N GLU A 129 -16.85 6.15 -1.19
CA GLU A 129 -17.71 4.97 -1.30
C GLU A 129 -17.02 3.68 -0.87
N SER A 130 -17.80 2.64 -0.59
CA SER A 130 -17.24 1.34 -0.20
C SER A 130 -16.47 0.71 -1.36
N PRO A 131 -15.24 0.21 -1.14
CA PRO A 131 -14.51 -0.53 -2.18
C PRO A 131 -15.08 -1.93 -2.43
N LEU A 132 -16.03 -2.42 -1.64
CA LEU A 132 -16.49 -3.80 -1.69
C LEU A 132 -17.21 -4.12 -3.02
N MET A 133 -16.65 -5.06 -3.77
CA MET A 133 -17.30 -5.63 -4.96
C MET A 133 -17.89 -7.01 -4.68
N SER A 134 -17.25 -7.80 -3.81
CA SER A 134 -17.72 -9.12 -3.39
C SER A 134 -17.05 -9.57 -2.10
N GLY A 135 -17.80 -10.27 -1.25
CA GLY A 135 -17.36 -10.77 0.06
C GLY A 135 -18.05 -10.06 1.22
N TYR A 136 -17.41 -10.07 2.38
CA TYR A 136 -17.88 -9.41 3.59
C TYR A 136 -16.79 -8.48 4.15
N LEU A 137 -17.06 -7.17 4.10
CA LEU A 137 -16.20 -6.11 4.60
C LEU A 137 -16.92 -5.32 5.68
N LEU A 138 -16.37 -5.32 6.89
CA LEU A 138 -16.84 -4.52 8.01
C LEU A 138 -15.99 -3.26 8.13
N HIS A 139 -16.65 -2.11 8.34
CA HIS A 139 -16.02 -0.79 8.47
C HIS A 139 -15.14 -0.36 7.26
N PRO A 140 -15.68 -0.34 6.02
CA PRO A 140 -14.93 0.08 4.83
C PRO A 140 -14.32 1.48 4.94
N GLU A 141 -14.92 2.37 5.72
CA GLU A 141 -14.44 3.73 6.00
C GLU A 141 -13.03 3.78 6.59
N ARG A 142 -12.53 2.67 7.17
CA ARG A 142 -11.15 2.58 7.69
C ARG A 142 -10.09 2.59 6.59
N ILE A 143 -10.43 2.13 5.38
CA ILE A 143 -9.51 2.05 4.24
C ILE A 143 -9.85 3.03 3.12
N GLN A 144 -11.03 3.66 3.13
CA GLN A 144 -11.43 4.65 2.14
C GLN A 144 -10.40 5.78 1.99
N GLY A 145 -10.04 6.09 0.75
CA GLY A 145 -9.03 7.09 0.41
C GLY A 145 -7.60 6.74 0.81
N LYS A 146 -7.35 5.55 1.38
CA LYS A 146 -6.00 5.08 1.75
C LYS A 146 -5.35 4.37 0.56
N ALA A 147 -4.03 4.34 0.55
CA ALA A 147 -3.29 3.68 -0.52
C ALA A 147 -3.37 2.15 -0.37
N ALA A 148 -3.72 1.46 -1.45
CA ALA A 148 -3.65 0.01 -1.57
C ALA A 148 -2.29 -0.45 -2.11
N ALA A 149 -1.59 0.42 -2.85
CA ALA A 149 -0.23 0.17 -3.34
C ALA A 149 0.58 1.46 -3.41
N LEU A 150 1.86 1.38 -3.02
CA LEU A 150 2.82 2.49 -3.04
C LEU A 150 4.10 2.10 -3.76
N GLU A 151 4.70 3.05 -4.47
CA GLU A 151 6.13 3.05 -4.76
C GLU A 151 6.80 4.06 -3.82
N VAL A 152 7.86 3.62 -3.16
CA VAL A 152 8.67 4.45 -2.27
C VAL A 152 10.10 4.49 -2.79
N GLN A 153 10.63 5.68 -3.02
CA GLN A 153 12.04 5.85 -3.33
C GLN A 153 12.88 5.66 -2.08
N TYR A 154 13.97 4.90 -2.21
CA TYR A 154 14.87 4.61 -1.13
C TYR A 154 16.32 4.77 -1.60
N SER A 155 16.86 5.97 -1.40
CA SER A 155 18.15 6.39 -1.97
C SER A 155 18.15 6.25 -3.50
N LYS A 156 19.02 5.40 -4.06
CA LYS A 156 19.09 5.12 -5.51
C LYS A 156 18.09 4.07 -5.97
N GLY A 157 17.57 3.25 -5.04
CA GLY A 157 16.63 2.18 -5.33
C GLY A 157 15.19 2.56 -5.01
N ARG A 158 14.34 1.55 -5.02
CA ARG A 158 12.90 1.70 -4.82
C ARG A 158 12.29 0.48 -4.15
N VAL A 159 11.19 0.72 -3.45
CA VAL A 159 10.40 -0.29 -2.75
C VAL A 159 8.95 -0.19 -3.22
N TYR A 160 8.42 -1.29 -3.76
CA TYR A 160 7.00 -1.43 -4.08
C TYR A 160 6.29 -2.14 -2.92
N LEU A 161 5.37 -1.44 -2.29
CA LEU A 161 4.51 -1.96 -1.22
C LEU A 161 3.13 -2.25 -1.81
N LEU A 162 2.84 -3.53 -2.07
CA LEU A 162 1.51 -3.93 -2.53
C LEU A 162 0.73 -4.47 -1.34
N GLY A 163 -0.38 -3.83 -0.95
CA GLY A 163 -1.22 -4.23 0.18
C GLY A 163 -2.11 -5.45 -0.11
N PHE A 164 -1.85 -6.12 -1.23
CA PHE A 164 -2.56 -7.28 -1.72
C PHE A 164 -1.58 -8.20 -2.47
N ARG A 165 -2.03 -9.39 -2.84
CA ARG A 165 -1.25 -10.34 -3.65
C ARG A 165 -1.65 -10.21 -5.12
N PRO A 166 -0.82 -9.61 -6.00
CA PRO A 166 -1.17 -9.49 -7.41
C PRO A 166 -1.31 -10.88 -8.08
N GLN A 167 -0.56 -11.87 -7.63
CA GLN A 167 -0.58 -13.23 -8.16
C GLN A 167 -1.61 -14.16 -7.48
N TRP A 168 -2.56 -13.63 -6.70
CA TRP A 168 -3.45 -14.42 -5.85
C TRP A 168 -3.99 -15.68 -6.55
N ARG A 169 -3.53 -16.85 -6.08
CA ARG A 169 -3.83 -18.21 -6.62
C ARG A 169 -3.66 -18.38 -8.13
N GLY A 170 -2.91 -17.51 -8.79
CA GLY A 170 -2.78 -17.52 -10.25
C GLY A 170 -4.04 -17.05 -11.01
N GLN A 171 -5.05 -16.49 -10.33
CA GLN A 171 -6.36 -16.19 -10.92
C GLN A 171 -6.56 -14.70 -11.21
N SER A 172 -5.99 -13.81 -10.39
CA SER A 172 -6.18 -12.36 -10.47
C SER A 172 -5.33 -11.69 -11.56
N HIS A 173 -5.45 -12.16 -12.80
CA HIS A 173 -4.68 -11.68 -13.97
C HIS A 173 -4.74 -10.15 -14.15
N GLY A 174 -5.88 -9.53 -13.84
CA GLY A 174 -6.05 -8.07 -13.89
C GLY A 174 -5.11 -7.29 -12.97
N THR A 175 -4.58 -7.92 -11.93
CA THR A 175 -3.66 -7.29 -10.97
C THR A 175 -2.18 -7.62 -11.24
N TYR A 176 -1.88 -8.50 -12.20
CA TYR A 176 -0.50 -8.88 -12.53
C TYR A 176 0.33 -7.70 -13.01
N LYS A 177 -0.29 -6.70 -13.64
CA LYS A 177 0.40 -5.52 -14.13
C LYS A 177 1.01 -4.68 -13.01
N PHE A 178 0.43 -4.65 -11.80
CA PHE A 178 1.08 -4.04 -10.63
C PHE A 178 2.45 -4.67 -10.34
N PHE A 179 2.59 -5.98 -10.55
CA PHE A 179 3.83 -6.71 -10.32
C PHE A 179 4.78 -6.65 -11.51
N PHE A 180 4.30 -6.94 -12.72
CA PHE A 180 5.16 -6.97 -13.90
C PHE A 180 5.69 -5.59 -14.25
N ASN A 181 4.88 -4.54 -14.14
CA ASN A 181 5.36 -3.19 -14.41
C ASN A 181 6.48 -2.81 -13.42
N ALA A 182 6.42 -3.23 -12.16
CA ALA A 182 7.49 -2.97 -11.19
C ALA A 182 8.85 -3.59 -11.58
N PHE A 183 8.88 -4.71 -12.32
CA PHE A 183 10.13 -5.23 -12.89
C PHE A 183 10.64 -4.37 -14.04
N TYR A 184 9.77 -3.94 -14.96
CA TYR A 184 10.17 -3.11 -16.08
C TYR A 184 10.62 -1.71 -15.63
N GLU A 185 9.95 -1.15 -14.62
CA GLU A 185 10.31 0.12 -13.96
C GLU A 185 11.69 0.05 -13.26
N SER A 186 12.10 -1.14 -12.79
CA SER A 186 13.37 -1.30 -12.06
C SER A 186 14.60 -0.99 -12.92
N GLN A 187 14.48 -1.04 -14.24
CA GLN A 187 15.56 -0.85 -15.19
C GLN A 187 15.51 0.55 -15.81
N GLY A 188 16.00 1.59 -15.11
CA GLY A 188 16.44 2.86 -15.69
C GLY A 188 15.45 3.69 -16.55
N LEU A 189 14.21 3.26 -16.73
CA LEU A 189 13.25 3.82 -17.69
C LEU A 189 12.36 4.91 -17.09
N SER A 190 12.32 5.02 -15.76
CA SER A 190 11.35 5.88 -15.07
C SER A 190 12.00 6.94 -14.22
N LYS A 191 11.63 8.19 -14.50
CA LYS A 191 11.96 9.34 -13.65
C LYS A 191 11.45 9.07 -12.23
N PRO A 192 12.23 9.38 -11.18
CA PRO A 192 11.75 9.28 -9.81
C PRO A 192 10.47 10.10 -9.64
N GLY A 193 9.44 9.49 -9.03
CA GLY A 193 8.22 10.20 -8.64
C GLY A 193 8.53 11.43 -7.75
N GLY A 194 7.68 12.45 -7.81
CA GLY A 194 7.83 13.62 -6.94
C GLY A 194 7.53 13.33 -5.46
N ALA A 195 7.43 14.37 -4.64
CA ALA A 195 6.77 14.23 -3.34
C ALA A 195 5.33 13.77 -3.57
N ILE A 196 4.83 12.82 -2.76
CA ILE A 196 3.42 12.43 -2.83
C ILE A 196 2.58 13.63 -2.42
N GLN A 197 1.79 14.15 -3.36
CA GLN A 197 0.72 15.09 -3.02
C GLN A 197 -0.46 14.30 -2.48
N PRO A 198 -1.08 14.73 -1.37
CA PRO A 198 -2.34 14.15 -0.94
C PRO A 198 -3.37 14.26 -2.07
N PRO A 199 -4.32 13.31 -2.19
CA PRO A 199 -5.37 13.40 -3.19
C PRO A 199 -6.08 14.75 -3.09
N LYS A 200 -6.23 15.45 -4.23
CA LYS A 200 -6.90 16.76 -4.30
C LYS A 200 -8.28 16.66 -3.66
N GLY A 201 -8.55 17.52 -2.67
CA GLY A 201 -9.80 17.52 -1.90
C GLY A 201 -9.62 17.62 -0.38
N ALA A 202 -8.43 17.97 0.11
CA ALA A 202 -8.21 18.40 1.48
C ALA A 202 -8.20 19.95 1.55
N GLU A 203 -9.27 20.58 1.09
CA GLU A 203 -9.59 21.94 1.53
C GLU A 203 -10.63 21.80 2.64
N ALA A 204 -10.19 22.12 3.86
CA ALA A 204 -11.08 22.25 5.01
C ALA A 204 -12.16 23.27 4.65
N GLY A 205 -13.43 22.82 4.77
CA GLY A 205 -14.61 23.61 4.46
C GLY A 205 -14.53 25.01 5.06
N GLY A 206 -14.80 25.99 4.21
CA GLY A 206 -14.95 27.39 4.60
C GLY A 206 -15.96 27.53 5.73
N ALA A 207 -15.60 28.37 6.70
CA ALA A 207 -16.47 28.78 7.77
C ALA A 207 -17.77 29.36 7.19
N HIS A 208 -18.88 28.67 7.40
CA HIS A 208 -20.21 29.24 7.25
C HIS A 208 -20.39 30.27 8.35
N GLN A 209 -20.29 31.55 7.99
CA GLN A 209 -20.69 32.66 8.84
C GLN A 209 -22.19 32.86 8.68
N GLU A 210 -22.92 32.61 9.76
CA GLU A 210 -24.36 32.84 9.92
C GLU A 210 -24.70 34.32 9.66
N SER A 211 -25.63 34.55 8.73
CA SER A 211 -26.14 35.87 8.38
C SER A 211 -27.03 36.42 9.50
N GLY A 212 -26.55 37.46 10.20
CA GLY A 212 -27.37 38.26 11.11
C GLY A 212 -28.38 39.11 10.34
N SER A 213 -29.66 38.75 10.42
CA SER A 213 -30.78 39.62 10.02
C SER A 213 -30.93 40.78 11.00
N THR A 214 -30.57 41.99 10.57
CA THR A 214 -30.92 43.23 11.27
C THR A 214 -32.22 43.80 10.69
N LYS A 215 -33.17 44.06 11.59
CA LYS A 215 -34.51 44.60 11.36
C LYS A 215 -34.44 46.08 10.94
N PRO A 216 -35.30 46.59 10.04
CA PRO A 216 -35.28 47.99 9.63
C PRO A 216 -35.99 48.92 10.64
N PRO A 217 -35.70 50.24 10.62
CA PRO A 217 -36.20 51.16 11.63
C PRO A 217 -37.62 51.63 11.32
N ALA A 218 -38.41 51.88 12.37
CA ALA A 218 -39.65 52.63 12.31
C ALA A 218 -39.67 53.63 13.48
N GLN A 219 -39.85 54.90 13.10
CA GLN A 219 -40.30 56.11 13.81
C GLN A 219 -40.16 56.18 15.34
#